data_AF-A0A7X5TCP9-F1
#
_entry.id   AF-A0A7X5TCP9-F1
#
_cell.length_a   1.000
_cell.length_b   1.000
_cell.length_c   1.000
_cell.angle_alpha   90.00
_cell.angle_beta   90.00
_cell.angle_gamma   90.00
#
_symmetry.space_group_name_H-M   'P 1'
#
loop_
_entity.id
_entity.type
_entity.pdbx_description
1 polymer ?
#
loop_
_entity_poly.entity_id
_entity_poly.type
_entity_poly.pdbx_seq_one_letter_code
_entity_poly.pdbx_strand_id
1 'polypeptide(L)'
;MTINYYKSLKKKSEEYTPSELASLVGFDEGLRISRGMLNNDEWDETLQEYAANLLEELRKKYPIQWNSSWKFDAFLGYAYHIILKYDERYAAYKRAVEKITPPPPQLLIAMARCCWAPGVPPITEEEAISLVKQALSKTIYYEGASLLRGLYKATGNAKEQAHWEVVLKNMEGKEVCLPSLDEVFDT
;
A
#
# COMPACT_ATOMS: atom_id res chain seq x y z
N MET A 1 -11.83 12.17 8.97
CA MET A 1 -13.13 11.47 8.93
C MET A 1 -14.09 12.15 9.92
N THR A 2 -15.42 12.15 9.74
CA THR A 2 -16.31 12.68 10.81
C THR A 2 -16.62 11.58 11.83
N ILE A 3 -16.76 11.92 13.12
CA ILE A 3 -17.08 10.98 14.21
C ILE A 3 -18.31 10.11 13.89
N ASN A 4 -19.29 10.67 13.16
CA ASN A 4 -20.50 9.95 12.74
C ASN A 4 -20.22 8.87 11.68
N TYR A 5 -19.26 9.09 10.79
CA TYR A 5 -18.91 8.10 9.77
C TYR A 5 -18.16 6.91 10.36
N TYR A 6 -17.20 7.16 11.27
CA TYR A 6 -16.50 6.09 12.00
C TYR A 6 -17.49 5.16 12.74
N LYS A 7 -18.42 5.74 13.52
CA LYS A 7 -19.44 4.97 14.23
C LYS A 7 -20.30 4.12 13.29
N SER A 8 -20.63 4.65 12.11
CA SER A 8 -21.36 3.90 11.09
C SER A 8 -20.57 2.71 10.56
N LEU A 9 -19.26 2.85 10.35
CA LEU A 9 -18.40 1.76 9.89
C LEU A 9 -18.25 0.69 10.97
N LYS A 10 -18.01 1.10 12.22
CA LYS A 10 -17.90 0.18 13.36
C LYS A 10 -19.18 -0.64 13.53
N LYS A 11 -20.33 0.01 13.52
CA LYS A 11 -21.63 -0.68 13.59
C LYS A 11 -21.81 -1.72 12.48
N LYS A 12 -21.45 -1.40 11.23
CA LYS A 12 -21.50 -2.37 10.12
C LYS A 12 -20.60 -3.58 10.38
N SER A 13 -19.40 -3.38 10.94
CA SER A 13 -18.48 -4.48 11.26
C SER A 13 -18.97 -5.39 12.39
N GLU A 14 -19.84 -4.88 13.26
CA GLU A 14 -20.46 -5.65 14.35
C GLU A 14 -21.73 -6.39 13.90
N GLU A 15 -22.45 -5.85 12.91
CA GLU A 15 -23.71 -6.42 12.40
C GLU A 15 -23.52 -7.49 11.33
N TYR A 16 -22.45 -7.41 10.53
CA TYR A 16 -22.23 -8.27 9.37
C TYR A 16 -20.84 -8.87 9.40
N THR A 17 -20.71 -10.13 8.99
CA THR A 17 -19.42 -10.69 8.60
C THR A 17 -18.91 -10.01 7.31
N PRO A 18 -17.59 -10.04 7.02
CA PRO A 18 -17.06 -9.47 5.78
C PRO A 18 -17.71 -10.01 4.51
N SER A 19 -18.07 -11.30 4.48
CA SER A 19 -18.70 -11.94 3.32
C SER A 19 -20.16 -11.48 3.14
N GLU A 20 -20.91 -11.35 4.24
CA GLU A 20 -22.27 -10.80 4.22
C GLU A 20 -22.25 -9.34 3.77
N LEU A 21 -21.32 -8.53 4.30
CA LEU A 21 -21.21 -7.13 3.93
C LEU A 21 -20.84 -6.97 2.45
N ALA A 22 -19.86 -7.74 1.93
CA ALA A 22 -19.50 -7.77 0.51
C ALA A 22 -20.68 -8.13 -0.41
N SER A 23 -21.59 -8.97 0.08
CA SER A 23 -22.82 -9.36 -0.61
C SER A 23 -23.85 -8.24 -0.63
N LEU A 24 -23.98 -7.54 0.49
CA LEU A 24 -24.98 -6.49 0.69
C LEU A 24 -24.66 -5.23 -0.11
N VAL A 25 -23.40 -4.80 -0.13
CA VAL A 25 -23.01 -3.49 -0.68
C VAL A 25 -22.46 -3.55 -2.10
N GLY A 26 -22.01 -4.73 -2.55
CA GLY A 26 -21.38 -4.89 -3.86
C GLY A 26 -19.90 -4.48 -3.89
N PHE A 27 -19.31 -4.52 -5.08
CA PHE A 27 -17.87 -4.35 -5.26
C PHE A 27 -17.37 -2.95 -4.93
N ASP A 28 -17.86 -1.93 -5.65
CA ASP A 28 -17.37 -0.56 -5.54
C ASP A 28 -17.59 0.02 -4.15
N GLU A 29 -18.78 -0.18 -3.58
CA GLU A 29 -19.08 0.30 -2.24
C GLU A 29 -18.30 -0.47 -1.17
N GLY A 30 -18.06 -1.77 -1.39
CA GLY A 30 -17.20 -2.57 -0.51
C GLY A 30 -15.78 -2.01 -0.46
N LEU A 31 -15.21 -1.63 -1.61
CA LEU A 31 -13.90 -0.98 -1.67
C LEU A 31 -13.88 0.37 -0.94
N ARG A 32 -14.92 1.21 -1.08
CA ARG A 32 -15.04 2.49 -0.35
C ARG A 32 -15.13 2.29 1.15
N ILE A 33 -15.94 1.33 1.59
CA ILE A 33 -16.10 0.98 3.01
C ILE A 33 -14.77 0.47 3.58
N SER A 34 -14.10 -0.47 2.90
CA SER A 34 -12.77 -0.95 3.29
C SER A 34 -11.78 0.19 3.43
N ARG A 35 -11.76 1.14 2.49
CA ARG A 35 -10.87 2.31 2.55
C ARG A 35 -11.13 3.18 3.78
N GLY A 36 -12.41 3.42 4.08
CA GLY A 36 -12.81 4.16 5.28
C GLY A 36 -12.45 3.44 6.57
N MET A 37 -12.58 2.11 6.60
CA MET A 37 -12.23 1.30 7.75
C MET A 37 -10.70 1.25 7.99
N LEU A 38 -9.89 1.19 6.93
CA LEU A 38 -8.44 1.19 7.03
C LEU A 38 -7.87 2.54 7.53
N ASN A 39 -8.37 3.64 6.96
CA ASN A 39 -7.90 5.00 7.24
C ASN A 39 -8.74 5.70 8.33
N ASN A 40 -9.18 4.97 9.34
CA ASN A 40 -9.99 5.55 10.42
C ASN A 40 -9.11 6.36 11.39
N ASP A 41 -9.59 7.53 11.81
CA ASP A 41 -8.81 8.46 12.66
C ASP A 41 -8.58 7.93 14.08
N GLU A 42 -9.37 6.94 14.52
CA GLU A 42 -9.29 6.31 15.85
C GLU A 42 -8.24 5.19 15.93
N TRP A 43 -7.64 4.82 14.79
CA TRP A 43 -6.69 3.71 14.66
C TRP A 43 -7.22 2.38 15.23
N ASP A 44 -8.50 2.08 14.99
CA ASP A 44 -9.13 0.83 15.42
C ASP A 44 -8.58 -0.36 14.62
N GLU A 45 -7.65 -1.11 15.21
CA GLU A 45 -7.00 -2.28 14.61
C GLU A 45 -8.00 -3.39 14.25
N THR A 46 -9.07 -3.57 15.04
CA THR A 46 -10.11 -4.56 14.73
C THR A 46 -10.85 -4.18 13.45
N LEU A 47 -11.12 -2.89 13.28
CA LEU A 47 -11.76 -2.37 12.07
C LEU A 47 -10.84 -2.47 10.84
N GLN A 48 -9.53 -2.30 11.03
CA GLN A 48 -8.53 -2.47 9.98
C GLN A 48 -8.42 -3.94 9.53
N GLU A 49 -8.39 -4.89 10.48
CA GLU A 49 -8.42 -6.32 10.18
C GLU A 49 -9.71 -6.72 9.45
N TYR A 50 -10.85 -6.21 9.91
CA TYR A 50 -12.13 -6.41 9.24
C TYR A 50 -12.08 -5.92 7.79
N ALA A 51 -11.51 -4.73 7.54
CA ALA A 51 -11.38 -4.17 6.21
C ALA A 51 -10.53 -5.02 5.26
N ALA A 52 -9.41 -5.56 5.75
CA ALA A 52 -8.55 -6.47 4.98
C ALA A 52 -9.30 -7.76 4.63
N ASN A 53 -10.06 -8.32 5.58
CA ASN A 53 -10.91 -9.48 5.34
C ASN A 53 -12.03 -9.18 4.33
N LEU A 54 -12.62 -7.98 4.37
CA LEU A 54 -13.61 -7.53 3.40
C LEU A 54 -13.01 -7.45 1.99
N LEU A 55 -11.80 -6.92 1.84
CA LEU A 55 -11.10 -6.89 0.54
C LEU A 55 -10.85 -8.29 -0.02
N GLU A 56 -10.46 -9.24 0.83
CA GLU A 56 -10.32 -10.65 0.44
C GLU A 56 -11.64 -11.27 -0.02
N GLU A 57 -12.75 -10.99 0.66
CA GLU A 57 -14.07 -11.47 0.24
C GLU A 57 -14.52 -10.83 -1.07
N LEU A 58 -14.25 -9.54 -1.27
CA LEU A 58 -14.50 -8.85 -2.56
C LEU A 58 -13.69 -9.48 -3.70
N ARG A 59 -12.41 -9.79 -3.46
CA ARG A 59 -11.53 -10.46 -4.43
C ARG A 59 -12.06 -11.82 -4.86
N LYS A 60 -12.55 -12.64 -3.91
CA LYS A 60 -13.11 -13.96 -4.19
C LYS A 60 -14.45 -13.88 -4.92
N LYS A 61 -15.32 -12.96 -4.49
CA LYS A 61 -16.71 -12.85 -4.97
C LYS A 61 -16.83 -12.14 -6.32
N TYR A 62 -15.96 -11.16 -6.57
CA TYR A 62 -15.98 -10.34 -7.80
C TYR A 62 -14.66 -10.47 -8.56
N PRO A 63 -14.26 -11.68 -8.99
CA PRO A 63 -12.94 -11.91 -9.59
C PRO A 63 -12.77 -11.18 -10.92
N ILE A 64 -13.83 -10.99 -11.69
CA ILE A 64 -13.75 -10.25 -12.97
C ILE A 64 -13.44 -8.78 -12.69
N GLN A 65 -14.18 -8.14 -11.78
CA GLN A 65 -13.93 -6.75 -11.39
C GLN A 65 -12.56 -6.59 -10.70
N TRP A 66 -12.21 -7.49 -9.76
CA TRP A 66 -10.92 -7.45 -9.09
C TRP A 66 -9.73 -7.54 -10.06
N ASN A 67 -9.88 -8.31 -11.14
CA ASN A 67 -8.80 -8.48 -12.11
C ASN A 67 -8.81 -7.43 -13.23
N SER A 68 -9.75 -6.48 -13.24
CA SER A 68 -9.77 -5.41 -14.24
C SER A 68 -8.68 -4.35 -14.03
N SER A 69 -8.06 -4.29 -12.84
CA SER A 69 -7.03 -3.31 -12.51
C SER A 69 -6.00 -3.86 -11.53
N TRP A 70 -4.74 -3.45 -11.69
CA TRP A 70 -3.66 -3.71 -10.73
C TRP A 70 -3.90 -3.00 -9.39
N LYS A 71 -4.68 -1.91 -9.40
CA LYS A 71 -4.94 -1.06 -8.21
C LYS A 71 -5.58 -1.85 -7.08
N PHE A 72 -6.40 -2.87 -7.37
CA PHE A 72 -7.09 -3.63 -6.34
C PHE A 72 -6.15 -4.57 -5.56
N ASP A 73 -5.21 -5.24 -6.24
CA ASP A 73 -4.16 -6.00 -5.55
C ASP A 73 -3.20 -5.07 -4.80
N ALA A 74 -2.91 -3.89 -5.34
CA ALA A 74 -2.10 -2.90 -4.64
C ALA A 74 -2.79 -2.39 -3.36
N PHE A 75 -4.11 -2.14 -3.42
CA PHE A 75 -4.88 -1.73 -2.26
C PHE A 75 -4.97 -2.83 -1.19
N LEU A 76 -5.08 -4.09 -1.62
CA LEU A 76 -4.99 -5.23 -0.70
C LEU A 76 -3.60 -5.33 -0.03
N GLY A 77 -2.53 -5.11 -0.78
CA GLY A 77 -1.17 -5.04 -0.21
C GLY A 77 -1.01 -3.89 0.77
N TYR A 78 -1.65 -2.76 0.52
CA TYR A 78 -1.72 -1.63 1.46
C TYR A 78 -2.48 -2.00 2.74
N ALA A 79 -3.61 -2.69 2.63
CA ALA A 79 -4.35 -3.19 3.80
C ALA A 79 -3.49 -4.14 4.64
N TYR A 80 -2.78 -5.07 4.02
CA TYR A 80 -1.85 -5.96 4.69
C TYR A 80 -0.64 -5.25 5.31
N HIS A 81 -0.20 -4.14 4.72
CA HIS A 81 0.81 -3.30 5.35
C HIS A 81 0.32 -2.72 6.68
N ILE A 82 -0.92 -2.23 6.74
CA ILE A 82 -1.51 -1.67 7.95
C ILE A 82 -1.61 -2.73 9.04
N ILE A 83 -2.14 -3.91 8.71
CA ILE A 83 -2.34 -5.00 9.68
C ILE A 83 -1.12 -5.92 9.84
N LEU A 84 0.06 -5.48 9.40
CA LEU A 84 1.35 -6.17 9.58
C LEU A 84 1.40 -7.62 9.05
N LYS A 85 0.64 -7.93 8.00
CA LYS A 85 0.68 -9.22 7.28
C LYS A 85 1.73 -9.19 6.18
N TYR A 86 3.00 -9.37 6.56
CA TYR A 86 4.15 -9.09 5.69
C TYR A 86 4.24 -9.98 4.44
N ASP A 87 3.97 -11.28 4.57
CA ASP A 87 4.03 -12.22 3.45
C ASP A 87 2.90 -11.95 2.46
N GLU A 88 1.68 -11.75 2.97
CA GLU A 88 0.51 -11.45 2.16
C GLU A 88 0.62 -10.08 1.49
N ARG A 89 1.20 -9.09 2.18
CA ARG A 89 1.54 -7.78 1.62
C ARG A 89 2.42 -7.93 0.37
N TYR A 90 3.52 -8.66 0.47
CA TYR A 90 4.42 -8.85 -0.67
C TYR A 90 3.73 -9.62 -1.81
N ALA A 91 3.01 -10.70 -1.48
CA ALA A 91 2.27 -11.47 -2.47
C ALA A 91 1.23 -10.61 -3.22
N ALA A 92 0.54 -9.71 -2.53
CA ALA A 92 -0.41 -8.79 -3.14
C ALA A 92 0.27 -7.78 -4.07
N TYR A 93 1.36 -7.13 -3.64
CA TYR A 93 2.11 -6.22 -4.50
C TYR A 93 2.71 -6.92 -5.72
N LYS A 94 3.20 -8.15 -5.57
CA LYS A 94 3.71 -8.95 -6.69
C LYS A 94 2.62 -9.19 -7.75
N ARG A 95 1.42 -9.62 -7.35
CA ARG A 95 0.27 -9.76 -8.26
C ARG A 95 -0.10 -8.45 -8.95
N ALA A 96 -0.04 -7.33 -8.23
CA ALA A 96 -0.30 -6.03 -8.81
C ALA A 96 0.74 -5.67 -9.88
N VAL A 97 2.04 -5.90 -9.63
CA VAL A 97 3.12 -5.65 -10.59
C VAL A 97 2.97 -6.50 -11.86
N GLU A 98 2.60 -7.77 -11.70
CA GLU A 98 2.38 -8.68 -12.83
C GLU A 98 1.23 -8.25 -13.77
N LYS A 99 0.30 -7.41 -13.28
CA LYS A 99 -0.85 -6.90 -14.06
C LYS A 99 -0.56 -5.62 -14.84
N ILE A 100 0.59 -4.97 -14.68
CA ILE A 100 0.86 -3.67 -15.29
C ILE A 100 2.31 -3.53 -15.77
N THR A 101 2.49 -3.01 -16.98
CA THR A 101 3.82 -2.73 -17.54
C THR A 101 3.80 -1.41 -18.30
N PRO A 102 4.67 -0.44 -17.94
CA PRO A 102 5.57 -0.43 -16.79
C PRO A 102 4.82 -0.26 -15.45
N PRO A 103 5.31 -0.85 -14.33
CA PRO A 103 4.72 -0.61 -13.02
C PRO A 103 4.86 0.84 -12.58
N PRO A 104 3.84 1.41 -11.91
CA PRO A 104 3.88 2.80 -11.48
C PRO A 104 4.80 2.98 -10.24
N PRO A 105 5.41 4.17 -10.05
CA PRO A 105 6.42 4.39 -9.01
C PRO A 105 5.98 4.03 -7.59
N GLN A 106 4.73 4.32 -7.23
CA GLN A 106 4.18 4.03 -5.90
C GLN A 106 4.12 2.54 -5.59
N LEU A 107 3.85 1.71 -6.60
CA LEU A 107 3.80 0.26 -6.44
C LEU A 107 5.22 -0.31 -6.28
N LEU A 108 6.17 0.16 -7.10
CA LEU A 108 7.58 -0.24 -7.01
C LEU A 108 8.17 0.11 -5.64
N ILE A 109 7.90 1.31 -5.13
CA ILE A 109 8.38 1.77 -3.81
C ILE A 109 7.73 0.98 -2.68
N ALA A 110 6.44 0.67 -2.76
CA ALA A 110 5.76 -0.15 -1.75
C ALA A 110 6.28 -1.60 -1.71
N MET A 111 6.58 -2.18 -2.87
CA MET A 111 7.22 -3.49 -2.99
C MET A 111 8.66 -3.46 -2.46
N ALA A 112 9.45 -2.43 -2.79
CA ALA A 112 10.81 -2.24 -2.29
C ALA A 112 10.87 -2.19 -0.75
N ARG A 113 9.90 -1.54 -0.11
CA ARG A 113 9.79 -1.50 1.37
C ARG A 113 9.60 -2.88 2.01
N CYS A 114 9.30 -3.94 1.25
CA CYS A 114 9.20 -5.29 1.81
C CYS A 114 10.56 -5.88 2.20
N CYS A 115 11.69 -5.27 1.81
CA CYS A 115 13.03 -5.71 2.25
C CYS A 115 13.26 -5.56 3.76
N TRP A 116 12.42 -4.80 4.46
CA TRP A 116 12.47 -4.62 5.91
C TRP A 116 11.32 -5.33 6.65
N ALA A 117 10.68 -6.30 6.00
CA ALA A 117 9.74 -7.19 6.70
C ALA A 117 10.47 -7.97 7.82
N PRO A 118 9.87 -8.14 9.02
CA PRO A 118 10.42 -8.99 10.06
C PRO A 118 10.65 -10.43 9.60
N GLY A 119 11.64 -11.10 10.19
CA GLY A 119 12.00 -12.47 9.83
C GLY A 119 12.96 -12.51 8.64
N VAL A 120 12.66 -13.33 7.63
CA VAL A 120 13.40 -13.38 6.36
C VAL A 120 12.62 -12.56 5.33
N PRO A 121 13.07 -11.35 4.97
CA PRO A 121 12.38 -10.51 4.00
C PRO A 121 12.24 -11.21 2.63
N PRO A 122 11.13 -10.99 1.92
CA PRO A 122 10.89 -11.63 0.61
C PRO A 122 11.75 -11.06 -0.53
N ILE A 123 12.45 -9.94 -0.29
CA ILE A 123 13.42 -9.33 -1.21
C ILE A 123 14.59 -8.75 -0.42
N THR A 124 15.76 -8.65 -1.04
CA THR A 124 16.95 -8.06 -0.42
C THR A 124 16.96 -6.52 -0.53
N GLU A 125 17.89 -5.89 0.18
CA GLU A 125 18.10 -4.44 0.08
C GLU A 125 18.61 -4.03 -1.31
N GLU A 126 19.42 -4.86 -1.98
CA GLU A 126 19.89 -4.63 -3.34
C GLU A 126 18.74 -4.68 -4.36
N GLU A 127 17.84 -5.64 -4.22
CA GLU A 127 16.62 -5.73 -5.05
C GLU A 127 15.73 -4.51 -4.80
N ALA A 128 15.55 -4.10 -3.55
CA ALA A 128 14.80 -2.90 -3.19
C ALA A 128 15.44 -1.63 -3.81
N ILE A 129 16.76 -1.47 -3.75
CA ILE A 129 17.47 -0.35 -4.39
C ILE A 129 17.18 -0.31 -5.90
N SER A 130 17.21 -1.47 -6.57
CA SER A 130 16.90 -1.57 -8.00
C SER A 130 15.47 -1.09 -8.32
N LEU A 131 14.48 -1.57 -7.55
CA LEU A 131 13.08 -1.18 -7.69
C LEU A 131 12.89 0.33 -7.47
N VAL A 132 13.53 0.90 -6.46
CA VAL A 132 13.40 2.34 -6.19
C VAL A 132 14.08 3.17 -7.28
N LYS A 133 15.25 2.76 -7.80
CA LYS A 133 15.87 3.43 -8.94
C LYS A 133 14.98 3.40 -10.18
N GLN A 134 14.31 2.28 -10.43
CA GLN A 134 13.33 2.18 -11.52
C GLN A 134 12.17 3.17 -11.31
N ALA A 135 11.62 3.24 -10.09
CA ALA A 135 10.54 4.16 -9.73
C ALA A 135 10.91 5.64 -9.92
N LEU A 136 12.17 5.98 -9.65
CA LEU A 136 12.69 7.36 -9.71
C LEU A 136 13.29 7.74 -11.07
N SER A 137 13.24 6.86 -12.08
CA SER A 137 13.88 7.08 -13.38
C SER A 137 13.40 8.32 -14.14
N LYS A 138 12.16 8.78 -13.87
CA LYS A 138 11.56 9.96 -14.52
C LYS A 138 11.36 11.15 -13.58
N THR A 139 10.99 10.87 -12.34
CA THR A 139 10.63 11.88 -11.35
C THR A 139 11.16 11.42 -10.01
N ILE A 140 11.86 12.32 -9.30
CA ILE A 140 12.33 12.04 -7.96
C ILE A 140 11.18 12.34 -6.99
N TYR A 141 10.59 11.28 -6.44
CA TYR A 141 9.61 11.37 -5.37
C TYR A 141 10.28 11.35 -4.00
N TYR A 142 9.74 12.13 -3.06
CA TYR A 142 10.31 12.26 -1.71
C TYR A 142 10.44 10.91 -1.01
N GLU A 143 9.41 10.07 -1.09
CA GLU A 143 9.37 8.76 -0.46
C GLU A 143 10.42 7.81 -1.03
N GLY A 144 10.70 7.89 -2.33
CA GLY A 144 11.73 7.07 -2.97
C GLY A 144 13.13 7.55 -2.61
N ALA A 145 13.38 8.86 -2.60
CA ALA A 145 14.66 9.43 -2.16
C ALA A 145 14.94 9.10 -0.68
N SER A 146 13.93 9.20 0.18
CA SER A 146 14.00 8.84 1.59
C SER A 146 14.31 7.36 1.78
N LEU A 147 13.67 6.50 0.98
CA LEU A 147 13.92 5.06 1.00
C LEU A 147 15.33 4.71 0.53
N LEU A 148 15.84 5.30 -0.57
CA LEU A 148 17.22 5.07 -1.02
C LEU A 148 18.24 5.51 0.03
N ARG A 149 18.05 6.66 0.67
CA ARG A 149 18.91 7.07 1.80
C ARG A 149 18.93 6.00 2.88
N GLY A 150 17.77 5.47 3.27
CA GLY A 150 17.66 4.42 4.29
C GLY A 150 18.34 3.11 3.89
N LEU A 151 18.10 2.64 2.66
CA LEU A 151 18.71 1.42 2.11
C LEU A 151 20.23 1.53 2.01
N TYR A 152 20.75 2.67 1.57
CA TYR A 152 22.20 2.88 1.50
C TYR A 152 22.85 3.00 2.87
N LYS A 153 22.13 3.55 3.87
CA LYS A 153 22.58 3.49 5.26
C LYS A 153 22.66 2.05 5.77
N ALA A 154 21.63 1.24 5.51
CA ALA A 154 21.56 -0.14 6.00
C ALA A 154 22.64 -1.04 5.37
N THR A 155 22.92 -0.86 4.07
CA THR A 155 23.99 -1.56 3.33
C THR A 155 25.40 -1.01 3.59
N GLY A 156 25.55 0.03 4.43
CA GLY A 156 26.85 0.64 4.76
C GLY A 156 27.46 1.50 3.64
N ASN A 157 26.69 1.85 2.61
CA ASN A 157 27.15 2.72 1.51
C ASN A 157 27.03 4.20 1.87
N ALA A 158 27.99 4.69 2.67
CA ALA A 158 28.00 6.07 3.16
C ALA A 158 28.00 7.14 2.05
N LYS A 159 28.63 6.85 0.90
CA LYS A 159 28.70 7.78 -0.23
C LYS A 159 27.31 8.00 -0.85
N GLU A 160 26.60 6.93 -1.15
CA GLU A 160 25.25 7.01 -1.71
C GLU A 160 24.26 7.56 -0.67
N GLN A 161 24.39 7.18 0.60
CA GLN A 161 23.59 7.76 1.67
C GLN A 161 23.72 9.30 1.70
N ALA A 162 24.94 9.83 1.70
CA ALA A 162 25.20 11.28 1.72
C ALA A 162 24.65 11.98 0.46
N HIS A 163 24.73 11.34 -0.71
CA HIS A 163 24.12 11.86 -1.93
C HIS A 163 22.60 12.05 -1.76
N TRP A 164 21.90 11.02 -1.27
CA TRP A 164 20.45 11.08 -1.09
C TRP A 164 20.02 12.02 0.04
N GLU A 165 20.85 12.22 1.07
CA GLU A 165 20.64 13.28 2.08
C GLU A 165 20.65 14.68 1.45
N VAL A 166 21.58 14.96 0.56
CA VAL A 166 21.63 16.24 -0.17
C VAL A 166 20.41 16.39 -1.08
N VAL A 167 20.00 15.33 -1.79
CA VAL A 167 18.79 15.34 -2.60
C VAL A 167 17.56 15.69 -1.76
N LEU A 168 17.37 15.03 -0.62
CA LEU A 168 16.24 15.28 0.28
C LEU A 168 16.23 16.71 0.81
N LYS A 169 17.38 17.22 1.27
CA LYS A 169 17.50 18.61 1.72
C LYS A 169 17.14 19.59 0.61
N ASN A 170 17.52 19.29 -0.62
CA ASN A 170 17.18 20.12 -1.78
C ASN A 170 15.69 20.03 -2.17
N MET A 171 14.92 19.09 -1.63
CA MET A 171 13.48 18.93 -1.89
C MET A 171 12.59 19.62 -0.83
N GLU A 172 13.16 20.06 0.29
CA GLU A 172 12.42 20.71 1.38
C GLU A 172 11.56 21.88 0.87
N GLY A 173 10.25 21.82 1.12
CA GLY A 173 9.27 22.84 0.73
C GLY A 173 8.82 22.79 -0.75
N LYS A 174 9.23 21.77 -1.51
CA LYS A 174 8.80 21.51 -2.90
C LYS A 174 8.71 20.01 -3.20
N GLU A 175 8.28 19.26 -2.21
CA GLU A 175 8.20 17.81 -2.25
C GLU A 175 7.20 17.36 -3.33
N VAL A 176 7.64 16.42 -4.18
CA VAL A 176 6.75 15.66 -5.05
C VAL A 176 6.49 14.33 -4.36
N CYS A 177 5.27 14.14 -3.85
CA CYS A 177 4.86 12.94 -3.13
C CYS A 177 4.20 11.92 -4.07
N LEU A 178 4.27 10.66 -3.68
CA LEU A 178 3.59 9.58 -4.41
C LEU A 178 2.09 9.61 -4.11
N PRO A 179 1.25 9.22 -5.09
CA PRO A 179 -0.16 8.91 -4.80
C PRO A 179 -0.26 7.68 -3.90
N SER A 180 -1.30 7.63 -3.08
CA SER A 180 -1.51 6.51 -2.16
C SER A 180 -2.01 5.26 -2.88
N LEU A 181 -1.71 4.07 -2.34
CA LEU A 181 -2.12 2.80 -2.93
C LEU A 181 -3.58 2.43 -2.65
N ASP A 182 -4.26 3.16 -1.75
CA ASP A 182 -5.70 3.04 -1.50
C ASP A 182 -6.55 3.96 -2.40
N GLU A 183 -5.93 4.73 -3.29
CA GLU A 183 -6.60 5.55 -4.32
C GLU A 183 -7.01 4.68 -5.51
N VAL A 184 -8.03 3.85 -5.28
CA VAL A 184 -8.55 2.90 -6.28
C VAL A 184 -9.64 3.45 -7.19
N PHE A 185 -10.20 4.61 -6.85
CA PHE A 185 -11.19 5.31 -7.67
C PHE A 185 -10.51 6.46 -8.41
N ASP A 186 -10.63 6.49 -9.74
CA ASP A 186 -10.25 7.67 -10.52
C ASP A 186 -11.26 8.80 -10.22
N THR A 187 -10.77 9.96 -9.77
CA THR A 187 -11.55 11.21 -9.72
C THR A 187 -11.78 11.77 -11.10
#